data_AF-A0AAP5YE36-F1
#
_entry.id   AF-A0AAP5YE36-F1
#
_cell.length_a   1.000
_cell.length_b   1.000
_cell.length_c   1.000
_cell.angle_alpha   90.00
_cell.angle_beta   90.00
_cell.angle_gamma   90.00
#
_symmetry.space_group_name_H-M   'P 1'
#
loop_
_entity.id
_entity.type
_entity.pdbx_description
1 polymer ?
#
loop_
_entity_poly.entity_id
_entity_poly.type
_entity_poly.pdbx_seq_one_letter_code
_entity_poly.pdbx_strand_id
1 'polypeptide(L)'
;MPSKQVLAIVIGLSLSTVATAEEYRQHSAHVHGHVEFNIAQDGSDLLLEITAPGADVVGFEHAPENAEQEKTLQHAVATLEDSNALFAINPQAQCEIEEVHVEHT
;
A
#
# COMPACT_ATOMS: atom_id res chain seq x y z
N MET A 1 -34.30 52.82 33.44
CA MET A 1 -33.90 51.52 34.02
C MET A 1 -34.25 50.44 33.00
N PRO A 2 -33.28 49.76 32.37
CA PRO A 2 -33.62 48.74 31.38
C PRO A 2 -34.44 47.62 32.05
N SER A 3 -35.54 47.22 31.41
CA SER A 3 -36.43 46.16 31.89
C SER A 3 -35.64 44.87 32.08
N LYS A 4 -35.90 44.14 33.16
CA LYS A 4 -35.24 42.85 33.50
C LYS A 4 -35.27 41.84 32.35
N GLN A 5 -36.22 41.98 31.42
CA GLN A 5 -36.34 41.19 30.20
C GLN A 5 -35.21 41.45 29.19
N VAL A 6 -34.77 42.70 29.05
CA VAL A 6 -33.64 43.07 28.17
C VAL A 6 -32.35 42.44 28.68
N LEU A 7 -32.15 42.42 30.00
CA LEU A 7 -30.99 41.80 30.62
C LEU A 7 -30.99 40.27 30.44
N ALA A 8 -32.15 39.62 30.55
CA ALA A 8 -32.29 38.18 30.37
C ALA A 8 -32.00 37.74 28.92
N ILE A 9 -32.42 38.54 27.92
CA ILE A 9 -32.17 38.24 26.50
C ILE A 9 -30.68 38.35 26.16
N VAL A 10 -29.99 39.37 26.69
CA VAL A 10 -28.55 39.57 26.45
C VAL A 10 -27.72 38.42 27.02
N ILE A 11 -28.07 37.92 28.21
CA ILE A 11 -27.37 36.79 28.84
C ILE A 11 -27.60 35.48 28.06
N GLY A 12 -28.83 35.27 27.54
CA GLY A 12 -29.15 34.10 26.72
C GLY A 12 -28.36 34.03 25.41
N LEU A 13 -28.17 35.18 24.73
CA LEU A 13 -27.40 35.22 23.48
C LEU A 13 -25.92 34.91 23.69
N SER A 14 -25.34 35.30 24.83
CA SER A 14 -23.91 35.09 25.12
C SER A 14 -23.52 33.63 25.45
N LEU A 15 -24.49 32.74 25.72
CA LEU A 15 -24.25 31.32 26.03
C LEU A 15 -24.41 30.39 24.81
N SER A 16 -24.65 30.94 23.62
CA SER A 16 -24.76 30.14 22.40
C SER A 16 -23.36 29.71 21.96
N THR A 17 -22.86 28.59 22.48
CA THR A 17 -21.68 27.92 21.95
C THR A 17 -21.91 27.63 20.47
N VAL A 18 -21.08 28.22 19.61
CA VAL A 18 -21.03 27.89 18.18
C VAL A 18 -20.65 26.42 18.09
N ALA A 19 -21.60 25.57 17.64
CA ALA A 19 -21.28 24.21 17.27
C ALA A 19 -20.44 24.28 16.00
N THR A 20 -19.12 24.21 16.14
CA THR A 20 -18.23 24.02 15.00
C THR A 20 -18.55 22.63 14.44
N ALA A 21 -19.15 22.58 13.25
CA ALA A 21 -19.27 21.31 12.53
C ALA A 21 -17.85 20.76 12.32
N GLU A 22 -17.58 19.55 12.81
CA GLU A 22 -16.32 18.87 12.55
C GLU A 22 -16.13 18.79 11.02
N GLU A 23 -14.97 19.22 10.54
CA GLU A 23 -14.65 19.16 9.12
C GLU A 23 -14.69 17.69 8.68
N TYR A 24 -15.63 17.35 7.79
CA TYR A 24 -15.75 16.01 7.23
C TYR A 24 -14.53 15.75 6.34
N ARG A 25 -13.41 15.33 6.93
CA ARG A 25 -12.21 14.91 6.22
C ARG A 25 -12.47 13.56 5.58
N GLN A 26 -13.02 13.58 4.37
CA GLN A 26 -13.10 12.39 3.55
C GLN A 26 -11.68 12.09 3.03
N HIS A 27 -11.16 10.90 3.33
CA HIS A 27 -9.91 10.45 2.73
C HIS A 27 -10.06 10.43 1.21
N SER A 28 -9.08 10.97 0.50
CA SER A 28 -8.97 10.82 -0.95
C SER A 28 -8.99 9.34 -1.33
N ALA A 29 -9.31 9.06 -2.59
CA ALA A 29 -9.21 7.71 -3.12
C ALA A 29 -7.79 7.15 -2.84
N HIS A 30 -7.74 5.96 -2.27
CA HIS A 30 -6.51 5.22 -2.01
C HIS A 30 -6.58 3.91 -2.78
N VAL A 31 -5.44 3.48 -3.32
CA VAL A 31 -5.35 2.22 -4.06
C VAL A 31 -4.81 1.19 -3.10
N HIS A 32 -5.59 0.15 -2.84
CA HIS A 32 -5.14 -1.03 -2.13
C HIS A 32 -4.57 -2.02 -3.13
N GLY A 33 -3.42 -2.59 -2.80
CA GLY A 33 -2.85 -3.75 -3.48
C GLY A 33 -2.61 -3.58 -4.97
N HIS A 34 -1.69 -2.67 -5.34
CA HIS A 34 -1.30 -2.45 -6.73
C HIS A 34 0.04 -3.11 -7.00
N VAL A 35 0.03 -4.14 -7.84
CA VAL A 35 1.24 -4.81 -8.32
C VAL A 35 1.55 -4.32 -9.73
N GLU A 36 2.79 -3.89 -9.93
CA GLU A 36 3.34 -3.56 -11.24
C GLU A 36 4.13 -4.75 -11.77
N PHE A 37 3.88 -5.12 -13.01
CA PHE A 37 4.63 -6.15 -13.72
C PHE A 37 5.07 -5.61 -15.07
N ASN A 38 6.37 -5.42 -15.22
CA ASN A 38 7.01 -4.86 -16.40
C ASN A 38 7.70 -5.97 -17.20
N ILE A 39 7.59 -5.87 -18.52
CA ILE A 39 8.32 -6.72 -19.47
C ILE A 39 8.93 -5.82 -20.52
N ALA A 40 10.24 -5.96 -20.74
CA ALA A 40 10.97 -5.26 -21.78
C ALA A 40 11.84 -6.23 -22.58
N GLN A 41 11.94 -6.01 -23.89
CA GLN A 41 12.81 -6.77 -24.77
C GLN A 41 13.71 -5.82 -25.56
N ASP A 42 15.01 -6.07 -25.56
CA ASP A 42 15.99 -5.40 -26.43
C ASP A 42 16.81 -6.48 -27.16
N GLY A 43 16.53 -6.66 -28.45
CA GLY A 43 17.15 -7.74 -29.23
C GLY A 43 16.88 -9.13 -28.65
N SER A 44 17.94 -9.80 -28.19
CA SER A 44 17.89 -11.11 -27.54
C SER A 44 17.64 -11.05 -26.03
N ASP A 45 17.69 -9.86 -25.44
CA ASP A 45 17.62 -9.68 -24.00
C ASP A 45 16.17 -9.45 -23.57
N LEU A 46 15.77 -10.10 -22.50
CA LEU A 46 14.42 -10.04 -21.95
C LEU A 46 14.51 -9.71 -20.45
N LEU A 47 13.90 -8.60 -20.04
CA LEU A 47 13.82 -8.16 -18.65
C LEU A 47 12.39 -8.29 -18.14
N LEU A 48 12.22 -8.95 -16.99
CA LEU A 48 10.98 -9.04 -16.26
C LEU A 48 11.19 -8.41 -14.88
N GLU A 49 10.27 -7.55 -14.46
CA GLU A 49 10.33 -6.90 -13.16
C GLU A 49 8.95 -6.90 -12.51
N ILE A 50 8.89 -7.26 -11.23
CA ILE A 50 7.69 -7.22 -10.41
C ILE A 50 7.93 -6.28 -9.24
N THR A 51 7.07 -5.27 -9.07
CA THR A 51 7.02 -4.43 -7.87
C THR A 51 5.66 -4.59 -7.20
N ALA A 52 5.66 -5.00 -5.93
CA ALA A 52 4.44 -5.28 -5.18
C ALA A 52 4.52 -4.75 -3.75
N PRO A 53 3.42 -4.26 -3.17
CA PRO A 53 3.30 -4.07 -1.73
C PRO A 53 3.60 -5.39 -1.00
N GLY A 54 4.41 -5.34 0.06
CA GLY A 54 4.76 -6.53 0.84
C GLY A 54 3.52 -7.29 1.34
N ALA A 55 2.45 -6.56 1.72
CA ALA A 55 1.20 -7.18 2.16
C ALA A 55 0.52 -8.05 1.10
N ASP A 56 0.68 -7.76 -0.19
CA ASP A 56 0.12 -8.60 -1.27
C ASP A 56 0.92 -9.89 -1.47
N VAL A 57 2.16 -9.92 -0.99
CA VAL A 57 3.09 -11.05 -1.12
C VAL A 57 3.08 -11.93 0.13
N VAL A 58 3.18 -11.32 1.32
CA VAL A 58 3.30 -12.03 2.61
C VAL A 58 2.09 -11.91 3.53
N GLY A 59 1.11 -11.05 3.20
CA GLY A 59 -0.15 -10.93 3.92
C GLY A 59 -0.17 -9.98 5.12
N PHE A 60 0.87 -9.17 5.32
CA PHE A 60 0.97 -8.20 6.42
C PHE A 60 1.78 -6.94 6.03
N GLU A 61 1.52 -5.81 6.70
CA GLU A 61 2.08 -4.48 6.37
C GLU A 61 3.28 -4.05 7.23
N HIS A 62 3.61 -4.81 8.26
CA HIS A 62 4.69 -4.50 9.21
C HIS A 62 5.91 -5.40 8.98
N ALA A 63 7.06 -5.08 9.57
CA ALA A 63 8.20 -6.00 9.57
C ALA A 63 7.83 -7.32 10.27
N PRO A 64 8.41 -8.47 9.89
CA PRO A 64 8.17 -9.73 10.59
C PRO A 64 8.48 -9.62 12.09
N GLU A 65 7.54 -10.05 12.94
CA GLU A 65 7.68 -9.93 14.41
C GLU A 65 7.89 -11.29 15.10
N ASN A 66 7.80 -12.38 14.34
CA ASN A 66 7.93 -13.74 14.86
C ASN A 66 8.47 -14.71 13.79
N ALA A 67 8.85 -15.90 14.23
CA ALA A 67 9.46 -16.92 13.37
C ALA A 67 8.55 -17.40 12.22
N GLU A 68 7.23 -17.39 12.40
CA GLU A 68 6.27 -17.77 11.34
C GLU A 68 6.29 -16.72 10.21
N GLN A 69 6.30 -15.44 10.57
CA GLN A 69 6.37 -14.33 9.61
C GLN A 69 7.74 -14.24 8.93
N GLU A 70 8.84 -14.48 9.66
CA GLU A 70 10.18 -14.55 9.07
C GLU A 70 10.25 -15.67 8.03
N LYS A 71 9.72 -16.85 8.36
CA LYS A 71 9.66 -17.97 7.42
C LYS A 71 8.79 -17.67 6.21
N THR A 72 7.68 -16.96 6.40
CA THR A 72 6.79 -16.53 5.30
C THR A 72 7.53 -15.59 4.35
N LEU A 73 8.28 -14.62 4.88
CA LEU A 73 9.11 -13.71 4.08
C LEU A 73 10.21 -14.47 3.32
N GLN A 74 10.96 -15.34 4.01
CA GLN A 74 12.00 -16.15 3.37
C GLN A 74 11.45 -17.04 2.24
N HIS A 75 10.27 -17.63 2.45
CA HIS A 75 9.61 -18.43 1.43
C HIS A 75 9.18 -17.59 0.23
N ALA A 76 8.66 -16.38 0.46
CA ALA A 76 8.31 -15.45 -0.61
C ALA A 76 9.56 -15.06 -1.43
N VAL A 77 10.67 -14.71 -0.77
CA VAL A 77 11.94 -14.38 -1.45
C VAL A 77 12.42 -15.57 -2.28
N ALA A 78 12.48 -16.77 -1.71
CA ALA A 78 12.91 -17.97 -2.42
C ALA A 78 12.00 -18.30 -3.62
N THR A 79 10.69 -18.03 -3.51
CA THR A 79 9.74 -18.21 -4.63
C THR A 79 10.01 -17.18 -5.74
N LEU A 80 10.31 -15.93 -5.38
CA LEU A 80 10.65 -14.85 -6.33
C LEU A 80 11.99 -15.09 -7.02
N GLU A 81 12.94 -15.73 -6.35
CA GLU A 81 14.23 -16.12 -6.92
C GLU A 81 14.10 -17.28 -7.93
N ASP A 82 13.09 -18.14 -7.81
CA ASP A 82 12.85 -19.25 -8.75
C ASP A 82 12.09 -18.79 -10.00
N SER A 83 12.78 -18.04 -10.86
CA SER A 83 12.21 -17.49 -12.10
C SER A 83 11.59 -18.56 -13.02
N ASN A 84 12.12 -19.79 -13.01
CA ASN A 84 11.58 -20.90 -13.84
C ASN A 84 10.25 -21.43 -13.32
N ALA A 85 9.99 -21.33 -12.01
CA ALA A 85 8.69 -21.67 -11.44
C ALA A 85 7.64 -20.57 -11.71
N LEU A 86 8.07 -19.31 -11.84
CA LEU A 86 7.19 -18.16 -12.04
C LEU A 86 6.82 -17.92 -13.50
N PHE A 87 7.78 -18.11 -14.41
CA PHE A 87 7.64 -17.69 -15.80
C PHE A 87 7.86 -18.86 -16.76
N ALA A 88 6.90 -19.03 -17.67
CA ALA A 88 7.04 -19.95 -18.80
C ALA A 88 7.41 -19.16 -20.05
N ILE A 89 8.69 -19.19 -20.42
CA ILE A 89 9.16 -18.63 -21.69
C ILE A 89 9.12 -19.72 -22.77
N ASN A 90 8.78 -19.34 -24.01
CA ASN A 90 8.74 -20.29 -25.12
C ASN A 90 10.12 -20.96 -25.30
N PRO A 91 10.23 -22.30 -25.25
CA PRO A 91 11.51 -22.99 -25.40
C PRO A 91 12.24 -22.72 -26.72
N GLN A 92 11.51 -22.35 -27.78
CA GLN A 92 12.10 -21.98 -29.08
C GLN A 92 12.90 -20.68 -29.01
N ALA A 93 12.60 -19.80 -28.03
CA ALA A 93 13.35 -18.57 -27.79
C ALA A 93 14.73 -18.84 -27.18
N GLN A 94 14.94 -20.03 -26.59
CA GLN A 94 16.23 -20.47 -26.02
C GLN A 94 16.80 -19.46 -25.00
N CYS A 95 15.93 -18.79 -24.23
CA CYS A 95 16.34 -17.90 -23.17
C CYS A 95 17.00 -18.69 -22.04
N GLU A 96 18.07 -18.13 -21.49
CA GLU A 96 18.74 -18.59 -20.28
C GLU A 96 18.67 -17.47 -19.23
N ILE A 97 18.64 -17.83 -17.95
CA ILE A 97 18.62 -16.85 -16.86
C ILE A 97 20.05 -16.32 -16.70
N GLU A 98 20.23 -15.03 -16.96
CA GLU A 98 21.50 -14.32 -16.75
C GLU A 98 21.61 -13.74 -15.33
N GLU A 99 20.53 -13.12 -14.84
CA GLU A 99 20.50 -12.46 -13.54
C GLU A 99 19.12 -12.62 -12.87
N VAL A 100 19.13 -12.77 -11.55
CA VAL A 100 17.94 -12.72 -10.70
C VAL A 100 18.29 -11.86 -9.49
N HIS A 101 17.46 -10.87 -9.20
CA HIS A 101 17.61 -10.01 -8.04
C HIS A 101 16.25 -9.85 -7.36
N VAL A 102 16.24 -10.04 -6.04
CA VAL A 102 15.06 -9.83 -5.20
C VAL A 102 15.49 -8.97 -4.03
N GLU A 103 14.80 -7.85 -3.84
CA GLU A 103 14.98 -6.98 -2.70
C GLU A 103 13.65 -6.59 -2.07
N HIS A 104 13.68 -6.31 -0.77
CA HIS A 104 12.54 -5.83 -0.02
C HIS A 104 13.03 -4.84 1.04
N THR A 105 12.15 -3.92 1.45
CA THR A 105 12.44 -2.88 2.45
C THR A 105 11.40 -2.87 3.56
#